data_AF-A0A2D8P6D5-F1
#
_entry.id   AF-A0A2D8P6D5-F1
#
_cell.length_a   1.000
_cell.length_b   1.000
_cell.length_c   1.000
_cell.angle_alpha   90.00
_cell.angle_beta   90.00
_cell.angle_gamma   90.00
#
_symmetry.space_group_name_H-M   'P 1'
#
loop_
_entity.id
_entity.type
_entity.pdbx_description
1 polymer ?
#
loop_
_entity_poly.entity_id
_entity_poly.type
_entity_poly.pdbx_seq_one_letter_code
_entity_poly.pdbx_strand_id
1 'polypeptide(L)'
;MTPEQCKAARALLGWSQNHLAENALVSRATVADFESRERAPTTNNLRAIKASFYAAGIEMLPKGEEFGEGVRFRERKMRYVNSFRLLSNRDGIAIPMEFAGEPFKCFVTKEALEDQTKMSVTNLEQYQTAASQILPLILNAAENYCKASGVEDEIVIDSARLTAAGH
;
A
#
# COMPACT_ATOMS: atom_id res chain seq x y z
N MET A 1 13.05 7.33 -8.19
CA MET A 1 12.04 8.40 -8.21
C MET A 1 12.80 9.70 -8.17
N THR A 2 12.54 10.60 -9.11
CA THR A 2 13.20 11.91 -9.17
C THR A 2 12.39 12.99 -8.46
N PRO A 3 13.02 14.15 -8.15
CA PRO A 3 12.32 15.32 -7.62
C PRO A 3 11.16 15.78 -8.51
N GLU A 4 11.32 15.68 -9.84
CA GLU A 4 10.28 16.03 -10.80
C GLU A 4 9.09 15.08 -10.68
N GLN A 5 9.33 13.77 -10.58
CA GLN A 5 8.26 12.79 -10.34
C GLN A 5 7.57 13.03 -8.99
N CYS A 6 8.29 13.39 -7.93
CA CYS A 6 7.70 13.71 -6.63
C CYS A 6 6.74 14.90 -6.71
N LYS A 7 7.18 16.02 -7.31
CA LYS A 7 6.36 17.22 -7.49
C LYS A 7 5.13 16.93 -8.35
N ALA A 8 5.30 16.20 -9.44
CA ALA A 8 4.22 15.83 -10.33
C ALA A 8 3.19 14.90 -9.66
N ALA A 9 3.65 13.91 -8.90
CA ALA A 9 2.76 13.01 -8.14
C ALA A 9 1.93 13.76 -7.10
N ARG A 10 2.54 14.69 -6.34
CA ARG A 10 1.78 15.55 -5.44
C ARG A 10 0.77 16.41 -6.18
N ALA A 11 1.15 16.98 -7.33
CA ALA A 11 0.25 17.81 -8.12
C ALA A 11 -0.97 17.02 -8.61
N LEU A 12 -0.77 15.78 -9.09
CA LEU A 12 -1.86 14.87 -9.46
C LEU A 12 -2.81 14.57 -8.29
N LEU A 13 -2.27 14.41 -7.08
CA LEU A 13 -3.05 14.13 -5.88
C LEU A 13 -3.62 15.38 -5.18
N GLY A 14 -3.26 16.59 -5.60
CA GLY A 14 -3.57 17.82 -4.88
C GLY A 14 -2.89 17.94 -3.50
N TRP A 15 -1.78 17.23 -3.29
CA TRP A 15 -1.09 17.16 -2.00
C TRP A 15 -0.11 18.33 -1.79
N SER A 16 -0.15 18.90 -0.57
CA SER A 16 0.91 19.78 -0.08
C SER A 16 2.15 18.98 0.33
N GLN A 17 3.29 19.64 0.54
CA GLN A 17 4.49 18.99 1.10
C GLN A 17 4.24 18.41 2.50
N ASN A 18 3.40 19.07 3.31
CA ASN A 18 3.02 18.56 4.64
C ASN A 18 2.22 17.28 4.52
N HIS A 19 1.24 17.25 3.60
CA HIS A 19 0.41 16.07 3.38
C HIS A 19 1.26 14.87 2.97
N LEU A 20 2.22 15.06 2.06
CA LEU A 20 3.16 14.01 1.70
C LEU A 20 4.03 13.57 2.88
N ALA A 21 4.56 14.52 3.66
CA ALA A 21 5.39 14.23 4.81
C ALA A 21 4.66 13.39 5.86
N GLU A 22 3.40 13.71 6.14
CA GLU A 22 2.52 12.96 7.05
C GLU A 22 2.26 11.54 6.53
N ASN A 23 1.89 11.40 5.25
CA ASN A 23 1.59 10.08 4.67
C ASN A 23 2.84 9.20 4.49
N ALA A 24 4.02 9.80 4.34
CA ALA A 24 5.29 9.10 4.18
C ALA A 24 6.09 8.96 5.48
N LEU A 25 5.58 9.48 6.61
CA LEU A 25 6.25 9.48 7.92
C LEU A 25 7.68 10.05 7.88
N VAL A 26 7.88 11.13 7.13
CA VAL A 26 9.16 11.86 7.03
C VAL A 26 8.98 13.32 7.47
N SER A 27 10.07 14.05 7.72
CA SER A 27 9.95 15.48 7.99
C SER A 27 9.56 16.25 6.72
N ARG A 28 8.77 17.32 6.87
CA ARG A 28 8.48 18.26 5.78
C ARG A 28 9.75 18.81 5.13
N ALA A 29 10.78 19.11 5.93
CA ALA A 29 12.07 19.56 5.44
C ALA A 29 12.73 18.53 4.51
N THR A 30 12.65 17.23 4.84
CA THR A 30 13.14 16.15 3.95
C THR A 30 12.45 16.18 2.58
N VAL A 31 11.13 16.40 2.56
CA VAL A 31 10.37 16.53 1.32
C VAL A 31 10.83 17.75 0.52
N ALA A 32 10.95 18.91 1.19
CA ALA A 32 11.37 20.16 0.55
C ALA A 32 12.79 20.04 -0.04
N ASP A 33 13.76 19.56 0.73
CA ASP A 33 15.16 19.36 0.32
C ASP A 33 15.26 18.41 -0.88
N PHE A 34 14.44 17.36 -0.91
CA PHE A 34 14.38 16.43 -2.03
C PHE A 34 13.83 17.11 -3.28
N GLU A 35 12.71 17.83 -3.17
CA GLU A 35 12.05 18.48 -4.31
C GLU A 35 12.86 19.64 -4.93
N SER A 36 13.69 20.30 -4.12
CA SER A 36 14.59 21.37 -4.52
C SER A 36 15.94 20.89 -5.07
N ARG A 37 16.21 19.57 -5.01
CA ARG A 37 17.52 18.96 -5.34
C ARG A 37 18.66 19.41 -4.43
N GLU A 38 18.37 20.01 -3.28
CA GLU A 38 19.40 20.43 -2.33
C GLU A 38 20.07 19.23 -1.66
N ARG A 39 19.30 18.18 -1.34
CA ARG A 39 19.82 16.94 -0.76
C ARG A 39 19.07 15.72 -1.27
N ALA A 40 19.81 14.64 -1.52
CA ALA A 40 19.21 13.34 -1.75
C ALA A 40 18.67 12.79 -0.42
N PRO A 41 17.38 12.44 -0.30
CA PRO A 41 16.86 11.76 0.88
C PRO A 41 17.55 10.40 1.03
N THR A 42 17.62 9.91 2.27
CA THR A 42 18.10 8.55 2.53
C THR A 42 17.28 7.52 1.75
N THR A 43 17.86 6.36 1.47
CA THR A 43 17.15 5.28 0.77
C THR A 43 15.82 4.91 1.46
N ASN A 44 15.77 4.93 2.79
CA ASN A 44 14.55 4.65 3.54
C ASN A 44 13.49 5.74 3.37
N ASN A 45 13.87 7.02 3.43
CA ASN A 45 12.92 8.12 3.22
C ASN A 45 12.38 8.13 1.79
N LEU A 46 13.24 7.85 0.79
CA LEU A 46 12.81 7.79 -0.60
C LEU A 46 11.84 6.63 -0.85
N ARG A 47 12.04 5.48 -0.20
CA ARG A 47 11.10 4.35 -0.22
C ARG A 47 9.76 4.72 0.39
N ALA A 48 9.77 5.29 1.60
CA ALA A 48 8.54 5.69 2.28
C ALA A 48 7.71 6.70 1.46
N ILE A 49 8.37 7.68 0.84
CA ILE A 49 7.72 8.64 -0.06
C ILE A 49 7.12 7.93 -1.29
N LYS A 50 7.87 7.02 -1.93
CA LYS A 50 7.37 6.28 -3.09
C LYS A 50 6.18 5.37 -2.74
N ALA A 51 6.24 4.68 -1.61
CA ALA A 51 5.17 3.82 -1.11
C ALA A 51 3.90 4.62 -0.80
N SER A 52 4.04 5.80 -0.19
CA SER A 52 2.93 6.72 0.08
C SER A 52 2.17 7.11 -1.20
N PHE A 53 2.89 7.49 -2.25
CA PHE A 53 2.29 7.79 -3.55
C PHE A 53 1.61 6.57 -4.18
N TYR A 54 2.25 5.41 -4.08
CA TYR A 54 1.69 4.17 -4.60
C TYR A 54 0.37 3.80 -3.93
N ALA A 55 0.29 3.91 -2.61
CA ALA A 55 -0.93 3.70 -1.82
C ALA A 55 -2.03 4.72 -2.18
N ALA A 56 -1.64 5.97 -2.47
CA ALA A 56 -2.58 7.00 -2.93
C ALA A 56 -3.08 6.79 -4.37
N GLY A 57 -2.55 5.80 -5.11
CA GLY A 57 -2.95 5.48 -6.46
C GLY A 57 -2.10 6.15 -7.55
N ILE A 58 -0.87 6.55 -7.24
CA ILE A 58 0.11 7.03 -8.21
C ILE A 58 1.18 5.98 -8.48
N GLU A 59 1.48 5.75 -9.75
CA GLU A 59 2.60 4.92 -10.18
C GLU A 59 3.71 5.80 -10.77
N MET A 60 4.94 5.56 -10.32
CA MET A 60 6.15 6.21 -10.83
C MET A 60 6.69 5.39 -12.00
N LEU A 61 6.76 5.99 -13.19
CA LEU A 61 7.25 5.34 -14.40
C LEU A 61 8.74 5.64 -14.58
N PRO A 62 9.61 4.61 -14.67
CA PRO A 62 11.00 4.84 -15.03
C PRO A 62 11.09 5.35 -16.48
N LYS A 63 12.23 5.96 -16.81
CA LYS A 63 12.56 6.29 -18.21
C LYS A 63 12.59 5.00 -19.04
N GLY A 64 11.82 4.97 -20.12
CA GLY A 64 11.86 3.92 -21.13
C GLY A 64 12.79 4.26 -22.28
N GLU A 65 12.87 3.39 -23.29
CA GLU A 65 13.67 3.64 -24.49
C GLU A 65 13.07 4.77 -25.34
N GLU A 66 11.74 4.82 -25.45
CA GLU A 66 11.00 5.78 -26.29
C GLU A 66 10.32 6.92 -25.49
N PHE A 67 10.41 6.90 -24.15
CA PHE A 67 9.76 7.90 -23.29
C PHE A 67 10.60 8.25 -22.06
N GLY A 68 10.47 9.50 -21.61
CA GLY A 68 11.07 10.00 -20.37
C GLY A 68 10.44 9.38 -19.11
N GLU A 69 11.03 9.64 -17.95
CA GLU A 69 10.37 9.30 -16.69
C GLU A 69 9.04 10.03 -16.52
N GLY A 70 8.10 9.44 -15.79
CA GLY A 70 6.76 10.00 -15.66
C GLY A 70 6.04 9.58 -14.39
N VAL A 71 4.84 10.12 -14.22
CA VAL A 71 3.89 9.73 -13.17
C VAL A 71 2.52 9.56 -13.79
N ARG A 72 1.76 8.58 -13.31
CA ARG A 72 0.37 8.38 -13.74
C ARG A 72 -0.50 7.95 -12.58
N PHE A 73 -1.81 8.17 -12.72
CA PHE A 73 -2.76 7.39 -11.94
C PHE A 73 -2.63 5.93 -12.35
N ARG A 74 -2.54 5.04 -11.36
CA ARG A 74 -2.68 3.60 -11.60
C ARG A 74 -4.16 3.25 -11.58
N GLU A 75 -4.54 2.39 -12.51
CA GLU A 75 -5.81 1.70 -12.44
C GLU A 75 -5.82 0.87 -11.15
N ARG A 76 -6.80 1.12 -10.27
CA ARG A 76 -7.02 0.26 -9.10
C ARG A 76 -7.64 -1.04 -9.60
N LYS A 77 -6.80 -1.93 -10.14
CA LYS A 77 -7.18 -3.28 -10.56
C LYS A 77 -7.70 -4.12 -9.40
N MET A 78 -7.37 -3.70 -8.17
CA MET A 78 -7.92 -4.24 -6.93
C MET A 78 -9.28 -3.61 -6.62
N ARG A 79 -10.30 -4.45 -6.60
CA ARG A 79 -11.59 -4.15 -5.97
C ARG A 79 -11.76 -5.08 -4.79
N TYR A 80 -12.48 -4.63 -3.77
CA TYR A 80 -12.86 -5.49 -2.65
C TYR A 80 -14.29 -5.15 -2.25
N VAL A 81 -15.00 -6.16 -1.76
CA VAL A 81 -16.27 -5.94 -1.07
C VAL A 81 -15.93 -5.70 0.39
N ASN A 82 -16.54 -4.68 1.00
CA ASN A 82 -16.42 -4.46 2.45
C ASN A 82 -17.21 -5.54 3.23
N SER A 83 -16.81 -6.79 3.05
CA SER A 83 -17.39 -7.97 3.67
C SER A 83 -16.25 -8.75 4.29
N PHE A 84 -16.26 -8.81 5.61
CA PHE A 84 -15.27 -9.52 6.39
C PHE A 84 -15.87 -10.81 6.92
N ARG A 85 -15.23 -11.95 6.63
CA ARG A 85 -15.71 -13.26 7.07
C ARG A 85 -14.68 -13.89 8.01
N LEU A 86 -15.11 -14.25 9.22
CA LEU A 86 -14.33 -15.15 10.07
C LEU A 86 -14.48 -16.57 9.55
N LEU A 87 -13.37 -17.30 9.52
CA LEU A 87 -13.35 -18.72 9.19
C LEU A 87 -13.26 -19.51 10.49
N SER A 88 -14.26 -20.36 10.76
CA SER A 88 -14.41 -21.06 12.05
C SER A 88 -13.23 -21.97 12.43
N ASN A 89 -12.39 -22.33 11.46
CA ASN A 89 -11.26 -23.24 11.58
C ASN A 89 -9.90 -22.56 11.35
N ARG A 90 -9.85 -21.24 11.17
CA ARG A 90 -8.60 -20.50 10.92
C ARG A 90 -8.63 -19.17 11.67
N ASP A 91 -7.54 -18.89 12.39
CA ASP A 91 -7.37 -17.65 13.14
C ASP A 91 -7.04 -16.48 12.19
N GLY A 92 -8.07 -15.82 11.70
CA GLY A 92 -7.95 -14.69 10.78
C GLY A 92 -9.26 -14.29 10.12
N ILE A 93 -9.16 -13.38 9.16
CA ILE A 93 -10.29 -12.77 8.46
C ILE A 93 -10.12 -12.94 6.95
N ALA A 94 -11.19 -13.37 6.28
CA ALA A 94 -11.23 -13.46 4.83
C ALA A 94 -11.98 -12.26 4.24
N ILE A 95 -11.36 -11.65 3.22
CA ILE A 95 -11.89 -10.50 2.49
C ILE A 95 -12.01 -10.94 1.02
N PRO A 96 -13.22 -10.99 0.45
CA PRO A 96 -13.39 -11.18 -0.98
C PRO A 96 -12.83 -9.98 -1.75
N MET A 97 -11.90 -10.26 -2.65
CA MET A 97 -11.22 -9.28 -3.48
C MET A 97 -11.32 -9.69 -4.94
N GLU A 98 -11.05 -8.75 -5.83
CA GLU A 98 -10.98 -8.95 -7.27
C GLU A 98 -9.74 -8.23 -7.76
N PHE A 99 -8.89 -8.92 -8.52
CA PHE A 99 -7.75 -8.34 -9.18
C PHE A 99 -7.90 -8.49 -10.70
N ALA A 100 -7.93 -7.37 -11.42
CA ALA A 100 -8.05 -7.38 -12.88
C ALA A 100 -9.28 -8.14 -13.42
N GLY A 101 -10.38 -8.17 -12.66
CA GLY A 101 -11.60 -8.92 -13.01
C GLY A 101 -11.64 -10.35 -12.47
N GLU A 102 -10.55 -10.86 -11.87
CA GLU A 102 -10.47 -12.20 -11.32
C GLU A 102 -10.71 -12.18 -9.80
N PRO A 103 -11.79 -12.81 -9.30
CA PRO A 103 -12.12 -12.83 -7.88
C PRO A 103 -11.24 -13.82 -7.11
N PHE A 104 -10.83 -13.43 -5.90
CA PHE A 104 -10.10 -14.28 -4.96
C PHE A 104 -10.44 -13.97 -3.50
N LYS A 105 -10.06 -14.86 -2.59
CA LYS A 105 -10.17 -14.64 -1.15
C LYS A 105 -8.83 -14.18 -0.59
N CYS A 106 -8.79 -12.98 -0.02
CA CYS A 106 -7.64 -12.53 0.75
C CYS A 106 -7.84 -12.94 2.22
N PHE A 107 -7.07 -13.91 2.70
CA PHE A 107 -7.08 -14.34 4.09
C PHE A 107 -5.96 -13.65 4.86
N VAL A 108 -6.30 -12.80 5.83
CA VAL A 108 -5.33 -12.12 6.70
C VAL A 108 -5.29 -12.82 8.04
N THR A 109 -4.10 -13.24 8.48
CA THR A 109 -3.96 -13.98 9.75
C THR A 109 -4.22 -13.06 10.95
N LYS A 110 -4.69 -13.65 12.06
CA LYS A 110 -4.85 -12.96 13.34
C LYS A 110 -3.55 -12.26 13.75
N GLU A 111 -2.44 -13.00 13.72
CA GLU A 111 -1.10 -12.49 14.04
C GLU A 111 -0.76 -11.22 13.25
N ALA A 112 -1.00 -11.22 11.93
CA ALA A 112 -0.72 -10.08 11.07
C ALA A 112 -1.55 -8.83 11.43
N LEU A 113 -2.81 -9.04 11.83
CA LEU A 113 -3.69 -7.96 12.30
C LEU A 113 -3.20 -7.39 13.64
N GLU A 114 -2.90 -8.25 14.61
CA GLU A 114 -2.46 -7.84 15.94
C GLU A 114 -1.09 -7.14 15.89
N ASP A 115 -0.17 -7.65 15.08
CA ASP A 115 1.17 -7.08 14.91
C ASP A 115 1.14 -5.65 14.38
N GLN A 116 0.31 -5.39 13.36
CA GLN A 116 0.25 -4.08 12.74
C GLN A 116 -0.60 -3.08 13.51
N THR A 117 -1.68 -3.52 14.16
CA THR A 117 -2.57 -2.63 14.91
C THR A 117 -2.16 -2.44 16.37
N LYS A 118 -1.26 -3.30 16.88
CA LYS A 118 -0.93 -3.40 18.31
C LYS A 118 -2.17 -3.61 19.20
N MET A 119 -3.23 -4.19 18.64
CA MET A 119 -4.49 -4.47 19.29
C MET A 119 -4.74 -5.97 19.28
N SER A 120 -5.12 -6.55 20.42
CA SER A 120 -5.57 -7.95 20.46
C SER A 120 -6.97 -8.09 19.89
N VAL A 121 -7.17 -9.08 19.00
CA VAL A 121 -8.45 -9.36 18.36
C VAL A 121 -9.03 -10.68 18.88
N THR A 122 -10.22 -10.61 19.48
CA THR A 122 -10.90 -11.75 20.10
C THR A 122 -12.33 -11.95 19.60
N ASN A 123 -12.94 -10.92 19.01
CA ASN A 123 -14.29 -10.98 18.45
C ASN A 123 -14.37 -10.35 17.05
N LEU A 124 -15.45 -10.65 16.32
CA LEU A 124 -15.64 -10.20 14.93
C LEU A 124 -15.49 -8.68 14.74
N GLU A 125 -16.02 -7.88 15.66
CA GLU A 125 -15.97 -6.42 15.59
C GLU A 125 -14.52 -5.91 15.69
N GLN A 126 -13.70 -6.49 16.56
CA GLN A 126 -12.28 -6.19 16.68
C GLN A 126 -11.50 -6.62 15.43
N TYR A 127 -11.81 -7.78 14.87
CA TYR A 127 -11.22 -8.23 13.60
C TYR A 127 -11.55 -7.27 12.45
N GLN A 128 -12.80 -6.86 12.33
CA GLN A 128 -13.25 -5.89 11.31
C GLN A 128 -12.59 -4.53 11.49
N THR A 129 -12.50 -4.06 12.73
CA THR A 129 -11.84 -2.79 13.07
C THR A 129 -10.36 -2.84 12.71
N ALA A 130 -9.65 -3.89 13.14
CA ALA A 130 -8.24 -4.08 12.83
C ALA A 130 -7.99 -4.14 11.31
N ALA A 131 -8.76 -4.96 10.61
CA ALA A 131 -8.65 -5.13 9.17
C ALA A 131 -8.93 -3.82 8.42
N SER A 132 -9.91 -3.04 8.88
CA SER A 132 -10.24 -1.73 8.30
C SER A 132 -9.12 -0.70 8.50
N GLN A 133 -8.46 -0.70 9.66
CA GLN A 133 -7.33 0.21 9.94
C GLN A 133 -6.13 -0.04 9.01
N ILE A 134 -5.83 -1.31 8.72
CA ILE A 134 -4.67 -1.69 7.89
C ILE A 134 -5.05 -2.08 6.46
N LEU A 135 -6.29 -1.82 6.04
CA LEU A 135 -6.80 -2.18 4.73
C LEU A 135 -5.92 -1.70 3.57
N PRO A 136 -5.35 -0.48 3.57
CA PRO A 136 -4.41 -0.06 2.54
C PRO A 136 -3.18 -0.96 2.41
N LEU A 137 -2.64 -1.45 3.54
CA LEU A 137 -1.51 -2.38 3.55
C LEU A 137 -1.90 -3.76 3.04
N ILE A 138 -3.07 -4.27 3.45
CA ILE A 138 -3.62 -5.54 2.96
C ILE A 138 -3.79 -5.48 1.43
N LEU A 139 -4.40 -4.41 0.91
CA LEU A 139 -4.61 -4.23 -0.53
C LEU A 139 -3.29 -4.19 -1.30
N ASN A 140 -2.28 -3.49 -0.77
CA ASN A 140 -0.96 -3.42 -1.38
C ASN A 140 -0.26 -4.79 -1.37
N ALA A 141 -0.30 -5.51 -0.24
CA ALA A 141 0.26 -6.85 -0.13
C ALA A 141 -0.42 -7.84 -1.10
N ALA A 142 -1.75 -7.82 -1.17
CA ALA A 142 -2.53 -8.64 -2.09
C ALA A 142 -2.18 -8.33 -3.55
N GLU A 143 -2.13 -7.05 -3.92
CA GLU A 143 -1.79 -6.62 -5.27
C GLU A 143 -0.37 -7.04 -5.68
N ASN A 144 0.61 -6.84 -4.80
CA ASN A 144 1.99 -7.22 -5.08
C ASN A 144 2.12 -8.73 -5.28
N TYR A 145 1.39 -9.53 -4.51
CA TYR A 145 1.30 -10.97 -4.73
C TYR A 145 0.70 -11.28 -6.09
N CYS A 146 -0.47 -10.72 -6.42
CA CYS A 146 -1.13 -10.98 -7.71
C CYS A 146 -0.25 -10.58 -8.91
N LYS A 147 0.52 -9.49 -8.80
CA LYS A 147 1.47 -9.08 -9.84
C LYS A 147 2.64 -10.02 -10.01
N ALA A 148 3.14 -10.60 -8.92
CA ALA A 148 4.31 -11.48 -8.92
C ALA A 148 3.97 -12.92 -9.34
N SER A 149 2.84 -13.44 -8.85
CA SER A 149 2.49 -14.86 -8.94
C SER A 149 1.21 -15.14 -9.73
N GLY A 150 0.43 -14.12 -10.09
CA GLY A 150 -0.91 -14.30 -10.65
C GLY A 150 -1.99 -14.42 -9.55
N VAL A 151 -3.26 -14.56 -9.97
CA VAL A 151 -4.39 -14.70 -9.05
C VAL A 151 -4.61 -16.18 -8.74
N GLU A 152 -4.67 -16.50 -7.44
CA GLU A 152 -5.04 -17.82 -6.92
C GLU A 152 -6.42 -17.72 -6.24
N ASP A 153 -7.10 -18.85 -6.00
CA ASP A 153 -8.41 -18.87 -5.33
C ASP A 153 -8.38 -18.23 -3.93
N GLU A 154 -7.26 -18.37 -3.22
CA GLU A 154 -7.03 -17.79 -1.92
C GLU A 154 -5.58 -17.33 -1.77
N ILE A 155 -5.40 -16.08 -1.32
CA ILE A 155 -4.10 -15.49 -1.01
C ILE A 155 -4.03 -15.27 0.50
N VAL A 156 -3.02 -15.87 1.14
CA VAL A 156 -2.75 -15.68 2.57
C VAL A 156 -1.82 -14.49 2.77
N ILE A 157 -2.21 -13.57 3.65
CA ILE A 157 -1.43 -12.41 4.05
C ILE A 157 -1.07 -12.56 5.53
N ASP A 158 0.21 -12.86 5.77
CA ASP A 158 0.82 -12.95 7.08
C ASP A 158 1.58 -11.64 7.43
N SER A 159 2.16 -11.61 8.64
CA SER A 159 2.89 -10.44 9.14
C SER A 159 4.09 -10.07 8.24
N ALA A 160 4.76 -11.08 7.67
CA ALA A 160 5.90 -10.88 6.78
C ALA A 160 5.51 -10.23 5.46
N ARG A 161 4.40 -10.67 4.84
CA ARG A 161 3.86 -10.08 3.60
C ARG A 161 3.35 -8.66 3.81
N LEU A 162 2.72 -8.37 4.95
CA LEU A 162 2.33 -7.00 5.29
C LEU A 162 3.55 -6.09 5.45
N THR A 163 4.59 -6.57 6.13
CA THR A 163 5.83 -5.81 6.32
C THR A 163 6.52 -5.53 4.98
N ALA A 164 6.60 -6.53 4.10
CA ALA A 164 7.16 -6.36 2.76
C ALA A 164 6.35 -5.38 1.88
N ALA A 165 5.04 -5.30 2.07
CA ALA A 165 4.17 -4.37 1.36
C ALA A 165 4.21 -2.93 1.92
N GLY A 166 4.70 -2.75 3.15
CA GLY A 166 4.96 -1.45 3.74
C GLY A 166 6.30 -0.82 3.32
N HIS A 167 7.14 -1.54 2.57
CA HIS A 167 8.48 -1.13 2.11
C HIS A 167 8.51 -0.72 0.64
#